data_AF-A0A2P6VYT4-F1
#
_entry.id   AF-A0A2P6VYT4-F1
#
_cell.length_a   1.000
_cell.length_b   1.000
_cell.length_c   1.000
_cell.angle_alpha   90.00
_cell.angle_beta   90.00
_cell.angle_gamma   90.00
#
_symmetry.space_group_name_H-M   'P 1'
#
loop_
_entity.id
_entity.type
_entity.pdbx_description
1 polymer ?
#
loop_
_entity_poly.entity_id
_entity_poly.type
_entity_poly.pdbx_seq_one_letter_code
_entity_poly.pdbx_strand_id
1 'polypeptide(L)'
;MDRPFVGRCTGRPVMAAEDAVPMDSLDAIPAPVLVLGRQGERIRVTDDARELLGEALSPGDGPDPLAPLVELGRSALDTGTETEDEISIETEDELVLDVTALPVAEQDATLFVLNDVTSYSERVATQRKQKQVLQEAQEIAGIGSWQWDLREDEVEWSDGLFEVFGRDPETFEGTFEGYLECLHPDDVAEVKDLIQQGRESGRAFTFEHRIVTPDDEVRRVHCRAEIVTGPEGEPVRMVGTAQKIDRPTM
;
A
#
# COMPACT_ATOMS: atom_id res chain seq x y z
N MET A 1 -13.43 17.55 -0.39
CA MET A 1 -14.09 16.57 -1.26
C MET A 1 -14.18 15.31 -0.45
N ASP A 2 -15.39 15.03 0.05
CA ASP A 2 -15.75 13.84 0.82
C ASP A 2 -15.26 12.57 0.15
N ARG A 3 -14.52 11.74 0.90
CA ARG A 3 -14.31 10.35 0.51
C ARG A 3 -15.60 9.59 0.86
N PRO A 4 -16.12 8.73 -0.03
CA PRO A 4 -17.30 7.95 0.28
C PRO A 4 -16.98 6.92 1.36
N PHE A 5 -17.90 6.78 2.31
CA PHE A 5 -18.04 5.68 3.27
C PHE A 5 -17.97 4.34 2.50
N VAL A 6 -16.98 3.50 2.78
CA VAL A 6 -16.88 2.14 2.19
C VAL A 6 -16.86 1.11 3.32
N GLY A 7 -17.88 1.14 4.18
CA GLY A 7 -18.11 0.09 5.16
C GLY A 7 -18.23 -1.27 4.46
N ARG A 8 -17.44 -2.25 4.91
CA ARG A 8 -17.58 -3.63 4.44
C ARG A 8 -18.67 -4.31 5.25
N CYS A 9 -19.86 -4.46 4.67
CA CYS A 9 -20.91 -5.32 5.24
C CYS A 9 -20.48 -6.79 5.10
N THR A 10 -20.13 -7.45 6.20
CA THR A 10 -19.69 -8.86 6.19
C THR A 10 -20.87 -9.86 6.10
N GLY A 11 -22.11 -9.38 6.09
CA GLY A 11 -23.30 -10.17 5.75
C GLY A 11 -23.64 -11.28 6.76
N ARG A 12 -23.03 -11.26 7.95
CA ARG A 12 -23.38 -12.19 9.03
C ARG A 12 -24.68 -11.75 9.70
N PRO A 13 -25.70 -12.63 9.80
CA PRO A 13 -26.92 -12.33 10.53
C PRO A 13 -26.61 -12.12 12.01
N VAL A 14 -27.34 -11.18 12.63
CA VAL A 14 -27.26 -10.82 14.06
C VAL A 14 -27.25 -12.07 14.94
N MET A 15 -26.47 -12.06 16.02
CA MET A 15 -26.62 -13.03 17.10
C MET A 15 -28.10 -13.12 17.50
N ALA A 16 -28.63 -14.34 17.60
CA ALA A 16 -29.98 -14.54 18.11
C ALA A 16 -30.09 -13.93 19.52
N ALA A 17 -31.27 -13.47 19.92
CA ALA A 17 -31.54 -12.92 21.25
C ALA A 17 -31.02 -13.77 22.43
N GLU A 18 -30.85 -15.07 22.22
CA GLU A 18 -30.35 -16.03 23.21
C GLU A 18 -28.82 -16.05 23.35
N ASP A 19 -28.08 -15.46 22.39
CA ASP A 19 -26.61 -15.35 22.35
C ASP A 19 -26.10 -13.93 22.68
N ALA A 20 -26.98 -13.00 23.08
CA ALA A 20 -26.57 -11.66 23.49
C ALA A 20 -25.60 -11.74 24.69
N VAL A 21 -24.38 -11.20 24.53
CA VAL A 21 -23.42 -11.13 25.64
C VAL A 21 -24.06 -10.30 26.76
N PRO A 22 -24.23 -10.85 27.97
CA PRO A 22 -24.81 -10.10 29.08
C PRO A 22 -24.00 -8.82 29.30
N MET A 23 -24.66 -7.68 29.52
CA MET A 23 -23.96 -6.41 29.76
C MET A 23 -22.94 -6.49 30.90
N ASP A 24 -23.20 -7.34 31.91
CA ASP A 24 -22.31 -7.58 33.04
C ASP A 24 -21.08 -8.45 32.68
N SER A 25 -21.04 -9.04 31.49
CA SER A 25 -19.94 -9.88 30.98
C SER A 25 -19.08 -9.15 29.94
N LEU A 26 -19.37 -7.89 29.63
CA LEU A 26 -18.60 -7.11 28.64
C LEU A 26 -17.16 -6.87 29.08
N ASP A 27 -16.89 -6.76 30.38
CA ASP A 27 -15.52 -6.61 30.90
C ASP A 27 -14.68 -7.91 30.77
N ALA A 28 -15.30 -9.04 30.42
CA ALA A 28 -14.59 -10.29 30.14
C ALA A 28 -14.13 -10.40 28.67
N ILE A 29 -14.59 -9.48 27.80
CA ILE A 29 -14.13 -9.40 26.42
C ILE A 29 -12.73 -8.77 26.44
N PRO A 30 -11.69 -9.43 25.89
CA PRO A 30 -10.33 -8.91 25.86
C PRO A 30 -10.17 -7.86 24.74
N ALA A 31 -11.09 -6.89 24.69
CA ALA A 31 -11.10 -5.80 23.73
C ALA A 31 -11.78 -4.56 24.32
N PRO A 32 -11.40 -3.35 23.90
CA PRO A 32 -12.16 -2.14 24.17
C PRO A 32 -13.56 -2.25 23.55
N VAL A 33 -14.60 -2.17 24.40
CA VAL A 33 -16.00 -2.28 23.99
C VAL A 33 -16.78 -1.07 24.47
N LEU A 34 -17.57 -0.52 23.55
CA LEU A 34 -18.46 0.62 23.76
C LEU A 34 -19.87 0.23 23.32
N VAL A 35 -20.88 0.50 24.13
CA VAL A 35 -22.29 0.33 23.75
C VAL A 35 -22.93 1.70 23.68
N LEU A 36 -23.35 2.11 22.48
CA LEU A 36 -24.11 3.34 22.27
C LEU A 36 -25.54 2.99 21.90
N GLY A 37 -26.49 3.72 22.46
CA GLY A 37 -27.86 3.67 21.95
C GLY A 37 -28.01 4.51 20.67
N ARG A 38 -29.19 4.43 20.04
CA ARG A 38 -29.45 5.00 18.71
C ARG A 38 -29.17 6.50 18.58
N GLN A 39 -29.26 7.27 19.67
CA GLN A 39 -29.03 8.71 19.66
C GLN A 39 -27.61 9.11 20.12
N GLY A 40 -26.73 8.15 20.41
CA GLY A 40 -25.38 8.38 20.93
C GLY A 40 -25.28 8.40 22.45
N GLU A 41 -26.33 7.97 23.14
CA GLU A 41 -26.32 7.71 24.57
C GLU A 41 -25.29 6.61 24.89
N ARG A 42 -24.32 6.92 25.75
CA ARG A 42 -23.28 5.97 26.18
C ARG A 42 -23.89 5.04 27.23
N ILE A 43 -24.38 3.88 26.80
CA ILE A 43 -25.03 2.90 27.68
C ILE A 43 -23.98 2.18 28.52
N ARG A 44 -22.88 1.75 27.89
CA ARG A 44 -21.77 1.07 28.57
C ARG A 44 -20.45 1.37 27.88
N VAL A 45 -19.40 1.50 28.68
CA VAL A 45 -18.02 1.68 28.20
C VAL A 45 -17.13 0.81 29.06
N THR A 46 -16.36 -0.14 28.50
CA THR A 46 -15.39 -0.93 29.28
C THR A 46 -14.20 -0.08 29.72
N ASP A 47 -13.41 -0.55 30.69
CA ASP A 47 -12.24 0.20 31.17
C ASP A 47 -11.20 0.39 30.06
N ASP A 48 -10.96 -0.65 29.25
CA ASP A 48 -10.08 -0.56 28.06
C ASP A 48 -10.59 0.48 27.06
N ALA A 49 -11.92 0.57 26.85
CA ALA A 49 -12.50 1.60 25.99
C ALA A 49 -12.40 3.01 26.61
N ARG A 50 -12.41 3.13 27.94
CA ARG A 50 -12.15 4.41 28.62
C ARG A 50 -10.72 4.87 28.49
N GLU A 51 -9.77 3.95 28.63
CA GLU A 51 -8.35 4.24 28.44
C GLU A 51 -8.07 4.64 26.99
N LEU A 52 -8.65 3.92 26.02
CA LEU A 52 -8.48 4.18 24.60
C LEU A 52 -9.10 5.51 24.15
N LEU A 53 -10.37 5.75 24.49
CA LEU A 53 -11.11 6.92 23.99
C LEU A 53 -10.87 8.18 24.82
N GLY A 54 -10.48 8.04 26.10
CA GLY A 54 -10.14 9.16 26.97
C GLY A 54 -11.17 10.28 26.96
N GLU A 55 -10.73 11.48 26.56
CA GLU A 55 -11.57 12.68 26.49
C GLU A 55 -12.68 12.60 25.43
N ALA A 56 -12.56 11.76 24.40
CA ALA A 56 -13.60 11.57 23.38
C ALA A 56 -14.92 11.04 23.96
N LEU A 57 -14.88 10.39 25.12
CA LEU A 57 -16.08 9.95 25.82
C LEU A 57 -16.88 11.11 26.41
N SER A 58 -16.26 12.26 26.65
CA SER A 58 -16.89 13.44 27.24
C SER A 58 -16.96 14.55 26.19
N PRO A 59 -18.10 14.72 25.50
CA PRO A 59 -18.23 15.77 24.51
C PRO A 59 -18.11 17.13 25.22
N GLY A 60 -17.14 17.94 24.79
CA GLY A 60 -16.99 19.32 25.23
C GLY A 60 -18.02 20.25 24.57
N ASP A 61 -17.67 21.52 24.38
CA ASP A 61 -18.51 22.49 23.66
C ASP A 61 -18.50 22.32 22.12
N GLY A 62 -17.74 21.35 21.61
CA GLY A 62 -17.57 21.04 20.18
C GLY A 62 -18.53 19.96 19.65
N PRO A 63 -18.38 19.54 18.38
CA PRO A 63 -19.07 18.36 17.85
C PRO A 63 -18.70 17.12 18.68
N ASP A 64 -19.65 16.20 18.88
CA ASP A 64 -19.39 14.95 19.61
C ASP A 64 -18.31 14.14 18.86
N PRO A 65 -17.14 13.87 19.47
CA PRO A 65 -16.07 13.11 18.82
C PRO A 65 -16.51 11.70 18.41
N LEU A 66 -17.53 11.14 19.07
CA LEU A 66 -18.08 9.82 18.76
C LEU A 66 -19.20 9.87 17.72
N ALA A 67 -19.52 11.04 17.15
CA ALA A 67 -20.55 11.17 16.12
C ALA A 67 -20.39 10.16 14.96
N PRO A 68 -19.17 9.86 14.45
CA PRO A 68 -18.98 8.84 13.43
C PRO A 68 -19.43 7.43 13.88
N LEU A 69 -19.17 7.07 15.15
CA LEU A 69 -19.65 5.79 15.71
C LEU A 69 -21.17 5.77 15.80
N VAL A 70 -21.80 6.89 16.18
CA VAL A 70 -23.26 6.99 16.26
C VAL A 70 -23.90 6.81 14.88
N GLU A 71 -23.32 7.41 13.83
CA GLU A 71 -23.79 7.24 12.45
C GLU A 71 -23.65 5.79 11.97
N LEU A 72 -22.50 5.17 12.23
CA LEU A 72 -22.26 3.75 11.91
C LEU A 72 -23.27 2.84 12.64
N GLY A 73 -23.50 3.08 13.94
CA GLY A 73 -24.45 2.30 14.73
C GLY A 73 -25.89 2.43 14.27
N ARG A 74 -26.34 3.63 13.87
CA ARG A 74 -27.66 3.82 13.27
C ARG A 74 -27.81 3.02 11.98
N SER A 75 -26.79 3.03 11.12
CA SER A 75 -26.78 2.23 9.90
C SER A 75 -26.86 0.72 10.19
N ALA A 76 -26.07 0.24 11.16
CA ALA A 76 -26.08 -1.16 11.59
C ALA A 76 -27.45 -1.59 12.17
N LEU A 77 -28.10 -0.72 12.95
CA LEU A 77 -29.44 -0.94 13.48
C LEU A 77 -30.51 -0.98 12.38
N ASP A 78 -30.44 -0.05 11.42
CA ASP A 78 -31.41 0.05 10.32
C ASP A 78 -31.31 -1.13 9.35
N THR A 79 -30.11 -1.62 9.13
CA THR A 79 -29.85 -2.81 8.29
C THR A 79 -30.04 -4.11 9.05
N GLY A 80 -29.90 -4.09 10.38
CA GLY A 80 -29.89 -5.29 11.21
C GLY A 80 -28.71 -6.21 10.89
N THR A 81 -27.56 -5.65 10.51
CA THR A 81 -26.36 -6.42 10.16
C THR A 81 -25.10 -5.88 10.82
N GLU A 82 -24.17 -6.78 11.11
CA GLU A 82 -22.81 -6.42 11.50
C GLU A 82 -22.14 -5.57 10.42
N THR A 83 -21.54 -4.45 10.83
CA THR A 83 -20.82 -3.54 9.94
C THR A 83 -19.43 -3.25 10.48
N GLU A 84 -18.43 -3.33 9.61
CA GLU A 84 -17.04 -2.98 9.94
C GLU A 84 -16.64 -1.71 9.17
N ASP A 85 -15.96 -0.79 9.85
CA ASP A 85 -15.40 0.42 9.23
C ASP A 85 -14.17 0.96 9.97
N GLU A 86 -13.31 1.67 9.23
CA GLU A 86 -12.18 2.42 9.81
C GLU A 86 -12.63 3.87 10.06
N ILE A 87 -12.57 4.30 11.32
CA ILE A 87 -13.09 5.58 11.78
C ILE A 87 -11.98 6.39 12.45
N SER A 88 -11.77 7.62 11.98
CA SER A 88 -10.97 8.63 12.69
C SER A 88 -11.82 9.32 13.75
N ILE A 89 -11.32 9.37 14.98
CA ILE A 89 -11.87 10.13 16.11
C ILE A 89 -10.94 11.32 16.37
N GLU A 90 -11.53 12.51 16.44
CA GLU A 90 -10.82 13.74 16.79
C GLU A 90 -10.53 13.76 18.30
N THR A 91 -9.29 13.44 18.64
CA THR A 91 -8.67 13.56 19.99
C THR A 91 -7.46 14.49 19.92
N GLU A 92 -6.76 14.74 21.05
CA GLU A 92 -5.52 15.55 21.03
C GLU A 92 -4.49 15.03 20.02
N ASP A 93 -4.34 13.71 19.96
CA ASP A 93 -3.66 12.96 18.91
C ASP A 93 -4.74 12.23 18.10
N GLU A 94 -4.86 12.44 16.77
CA GLU A 94 -5.88 11.79 15.93
C GLU A 94 -5.88 10.27 16.14
N LEU A 95 -7.01 9.70 16.57
CA LEU A 95 -7.15 8.29 16.87
C LEU A 95 -7.87 7.57 15.73
N VAL A 96 -7.22 6.60 15.10
CA VAL A 96 -7.83 5.79 14.02
C VAL A 96 -8.21 4.42 14.57
N LEU A 97 -9.50 4.11 14.51
CA LEU A 97 -10.07 2.87 15.01
C LEU A 97 -10.60 2.01 13.87
N ASP A 98 -10.26 0.73 13.89
CA ASP A 98 -11.03 -0.29 13.19
C ASP A 98 -12.18 -0.72 14.10
N VAL A 99 -13.41 -0.57 13.62
CA VAL A 99 -14.62 -0.63 14.43
C VAL A 99 -15.56 -1.68 13.87
N THR A 100 -15.92 -2.64 14.72
CA THR A 100 -17.01 -3.59 14.43
C THR A 100 -18.26 -3.15 15.18
N ALA A 101 -19.31 -2.78 14.44
CA ALA A 101 -20.62 -2.39 14.94
C ALA A 101 -21.61 -3.55 14.86
N LEU A 102 -22.09 -3.99 16.02
CA LEU A 102 -23.02 -5.10 16.20
C LEU A 102 -24.37 -4.59 16.72
N PRO A 103 -25.46 -4.66 15.94
CA PRO A 103 -26.76 -4.15 16.38
C PRO A 103 -27.38 -5.06 17.45
N VAL A 104 -27.91 -4.45 18.50
CA VAL A 104 -28.63 -5.08 19.62
C VAL A 104 -30.08 -4.60 19.58
N ALA A 105 -30.86 -5.23 18.70
CA ALA A 105 -32.22 -4.77 18.35
C ALA A 105 -33.17 -4.67 19.56
N GLU A 106 -33.04 -5.55 20.56
CA GLU A 106 -33.92 -5.53 21.75
C GLU A 106 -33.75 -4.28 22.62
N GLN A 107 -32.60 -3.62 22.52
CA GLN A 107 -32.24 -2.46 23.34
C GLN A 107 -32.11 -1.17 22.51
N ASP A 108 -32.44 -1.21 21.21
CA ASP A 108 -32.23 -0.11 20.25
C ASP A 108 -30.81 0.49 20.36
N ALA A 109 -29.81 -0.39 20.48
CA ALA A 109 -28.43 -0.06 20.76
C ALA A 109 -27.44 -0.81 19.87
N THR A 110 -26.22 -0.30 19.75
CA THR A 110 -25.12 -0.92 19.01
C THR A 110 -23.96 -1.17 19.95
N LEU A 111 -23.44 -2.39 19.93
CA LEU A 111 -22.18 -2.76 20.54
C LEU A 111 -21.06 -2.52 19.54
N PHE A 112 -20.05 -1.77 19.94
CA PHE A 112 -18.85 -1.49 19.19
C PHE A 112 -17.67 -2.20 19.82
N VAL A 113 -16.98 -3.00 19.02
CA VAL A 113 -15.63 -3.49 19.34
C VAL A 113 -14.65 -2.55 18.66
N LEU A 114 -13.72 -1.98 19.43
CA LEU A 114 -12.79 -0.98 18.95
C LEU A 114 -11.37 -1.56 18.92
N ASN A 115 -10.66 -1.33 17.83
CA ASN A 115 -9.26 -1.70 17.69
C ASN A 115 -8.45 -0.48 17.25
N ASP A 116 -7.47 -0.08 18.06
CA ASP A 116 -6.57 1.02 17.70
C ASP A 116 -5.62 0.58 16.59
N VAL A 117 -5.74 1.23 15.43
CA VAL A 117 -4.90 1.00 14.26
C VAL A 117 -4.10 2.23 13.89
N THR A 118 -4.08 3.28 14.72
CA THR A 118 -3.43 4.57 14.45
C THR A 118 -1.99 4.39 13.97
N SER A 119 -1.16 3.74 14.79
CA SER A 119 0.25 3.53 14.46
C SER A 119 0.47 2.70 13.20
N TYR A 120 -0.45 1.77 12.89
CA TYR A 120 -0.38 0.96 11.69
C TYR A 120 -0.76 1.79 10.45
N SER A 121 -1.88 2.50 10.51
CA SER A 121 -2.41 3.32 9.41
C SER A 121 -1.47 4.47 9.08
N GLU A 122 -0.83 5.12 10.06
CA GLU A 122 0.21 6.13 9.86
C GLU A 122 1.43 5.58 9.13
N ARG A 123 1.91 4.40 9.52
CA ARG A 123 3.06 3.74 8.88
C ARG A 123 2.75 3.39 7.43
N VAL A 124 1.56 2.85 7.18
CA VAL A 124 1.09 2.51 5.83
C VAL A 124 0.95 3.77 4.98
N ALA A 125 0.33 4.84 5.51
CA ALA A 125 0.18 6.11 4.82
C ALA A 125 1.54 6.75 4.49
N THR A 126 2.47 6.75 5.44
CA THR A 126 3.83 7.25 5.25
C THR A 126 4.57 6.47 4.17
N GLN A 127 4.51 5.14 4.21
CA GLN A 127 5.13 4.29 3.18
C GLN A 127 4.54 4.54 1.80
N ARG A 128 3.20 4.65 1.69
CA ARG A 128 2.53 4.97 0.42
C ARG A 128 2.98 6.32 -0.13
N LYS A 129 3.02 7.35 0.72
CA LYS A 129 3.48 8.70 0.34
C LYS A 129 4.93 8.70 -0.14
N GLN A 130 5.82 8.00 0.56
CA GLN A 130 7.22 7.89 0.16
C GLN A 130 7.38 7.17 -1.18
N LYS A 131 6.64 6.08 -1.41
CA LYS A 131 6.63 5.37 -2.69
C LYS A 131 6.13 6.26 -3.83
N GLN A 132 5.04 7.00 -3.60
CA GLN A 132 4.50 7.93 -4.59
C GLN A 132 5.51 9.03 -4.96
N VAL A 133 6.11 9.68 -3.96
CA VAL A 133 7.12 10.73 -4.19
C VAL A 133 8.34 10.17 -4.94
N LEU A 134 8.76 8.95 -4.62
CA LEU A 134 9.85 8.28 -5.33
C LEU A 134 9.48 8.01 -6.80
N GLN A 135 8.27 7.50 -7.04
CA GLN A 135 7.78 7.23 -8.39
C GLN A 135 7.71 8.52 -9.23
N GLU A 136 7.09 9.58 -8.70
CA GLU A 136 7.01 10.89 -9.36
C GLU A 136 8.42 11.45 -9.67
N ALA A 137 9.37 11.30 -8.76
CA ALA A 137 10.75 11.73 -8.98
C ALA A 137 11.46 10.91 -10.08
N GLN A 138 11.18 9.61 -10.18
CA GLN A 138 11.73 8.73 -11.22
C GLN A 138 11.14 9.06 -12.59
N GLU A 139 9.83 9.30 -12.67
CA GLU A 139 9.12 9.73 -13.88
C GLU A 139 9.69 11.07 -14.39
N ILE A 140 9.80 12.09 -13.51
CA ILE A 140 10.38 13.39 -13.86
C ILE A 140 11.83 13.25 -14.34
N ALA A 141 12.61 12.36 -13.72
CA ALA A 141 14.01 12.15 -14.06
C ALA A 141 14.22 11.26 -15.30
N GLY A 142 13.15 10.66 -15.85
CA GLY A 142 13.21 9.69 -16.93
C GLY A 142 14.04 8.45 -16.57
N ILE A 143 13.91 7.98 -15.33
CA ILE A 143 14.66 6.84 -14.78
C ILE A 143 13.70 5.66 -14.60
N GLY A 144 14.08 4.50 -15.13
CA GLY A 144 13.47 3.22 -14.81
C GLY A 144 14.46 2.29 -14.10
N SER A 145 13.95 1.32 -13.36
CA SER A 145 14.73 0.23 -12.77
C SER A 145 14.48 -1.09 -13.49
N TRP A 146 15.47 -1.97 -13.43
CA TRP A 146 15.37 -3.33 -13.95
C TRP A 146 16.06 -4.31 -13.02
N GLN A 147 15.64 -5.56 -13.10
CA GLN A 147 16.35 -6.68 -12.54
C GLN A 147 16.39 -7.82 -13.55
N TRP A 148 17.45 -8.60 -13.49
CA TRP A 148 17.65 -9.78 -14.32
C TRP A 148 18.11 -10.93 -13.43
N ASP A 149 17.28 -11.97 -13.32
CA ASP A 149 17.64 -13.21 -12.68
C ASP A 149 18.52 -14.04 -13.63
N LEU A 150 19.79 -14.23 -13.26
CA LEU A 150 20.79 -14.87 -14.12
C LEU A 150 20.62 -16.40 -14.19
N ARG A 151 19.77 -16.97 -13.33
CA ARG A 151 19.52 -18.42 -13.28
C ARG A 151 18.33 -18.80 -14.14
N GLU A 152 17.28 -17.98 -14.10
CA GLU A 152 16.02 -18.22 -14.79
C GLU A 152 15.92 -17.46 -16.12
N ASP A 153 16.86 -16.54 -16.37
CA ASP A 153 16.87 -15.62 -17.52
C ASP A 153 15.64 -14.70 -17.57
N GLU A 154 15.11 -14.36 -16.39
CA GLU A 154 13.93 -13.52 -16.23
C GLU A 154 14.34 -12.08 -15.97
N VAL A 155 13.88 -11.18 -16.86
CA VAL A 155 14.10 -9.75 -16.80
C VAL A 155 12.79 -9.06 -16.42
N GLU A 156 12.80 -8.36 -15.29
CA GLU A 156 11.69 -7.53 -14.86
C GLU A 156 12.06 -6.05 -14.99
N TRP A 157 11.15 -5.27 -15.55
CA TRP A 157 11.27 -3.82 -15.72
C TRP A 157 10.21 -3.12 -14.87
N SER A 158 10.57 -1.98 -14.28
CA SER A 158 9.58 -1.07 -13.70
C SER A 158 8.77 -0.37 -14.79
N ASP A 159 7.59 0.12 -14.46
CA ASP A 159 6.75 0.95 -15.35
C ASP A 159 7.54 2.10 -16.00
N GLY A 160 8.34 2.84 -15.21
CA GLY A 160 9.18 3.93 -15.73
C GLY A 160 10.22 3.47 -16.76
N LEU A 161 10.66 2.21 -16.71
CA LEU A 161 11.60 1.68 -17.70
C LEU A 161 10.89 1.33 -19.01
N PHE A 162 9.67 0.79 -18.94
CA PHE A 162 8.81 0.62 -20.11
C PHE A 162 8.56 1.95 -20.83
N GLU A 163 8.33 3.03 -20.07
CA GLU A 163 8.19 4.39 -20.64
C GLU A 163 9.48 4.89 -21.31
N VAL A 164 10.64 4.73 -20.66
CA VAL A 164 11.95 5.07 -21.24
C VAL A 164 12.16 4.35 -22.57
N PHE A 165 11.79 3.06 -22.64
CA PHE A 165 11.95 2.22 -23.81
C PHE A 165 10.80 2.34 -24.83
N GLY A 166 9.70 2.99 -24.47
CA GLY A 166 8.49 3.08 -25.30
C GLY A 166 7.86 1.72 -25.57
N ARG A 167 7.95 0.77 -24.64
CA ARG A 167 7.48 -0.61 -24.80
C ARG A 167 6.23 -0.85 -23.96
N ASP A 168 5.40 -1.77 -24.45
CA ASP A 168 4.21 -2.23 -23.73
C ASP A 168 4.60 -3.44 -22.86
N PRO A 169 4.34 -3.40 -21.53
CA PRO A 169 4.63 -4.51 -20.63
C PRO A 169 3.95 -5.82 -21.03
N GLU A 170 2.80 -5.78 -21.72
CA GLU A 170 2.11 -6.99 -22.18
C GLU A 170 2.82 -7.68 -23.36
N THR A 171 3.71 -6.97 -24.06
CA THR A 171 4.39 -7.46 -25.27
C THR A 171 5.86 -7.81 -25.04
N PHE A 172 6.42 -7.41 -23.89
CA PHE A 172 7.81 -7.66 -23.58
C PHE A 172 7.98 -9.10 -23.06
N GLU A 173 8.90 -9.85 -23.67
CA GLU A 173 9.10 -11.26 -23.35
C GLU A 173 9.70 -11.49 -21.95
N GLY A 174 10.21 -10.45 -21.30
CA GLY A 174 10.81 -10.58 -19.97
C GLY A 174 12.14 -11.34 -19.99
N THR A 175 12.90 -11.24 -21.07
CA THR A 175 14.17 -11.97 -21.25
C THR A 175 15.32 -11.03 -21.57
N PHE A 176 16.56 -11.52 -21.38
CA PHE A 176 17.74 -10.78 -21.81
C PHE A 176 17.77 -10.58 -23.33
N GLU A 177 17.29 -11.56 -24.10
CA GLU A 177 17.16 -11.42 -25.55
C GLU A 177 16.19 -10.31 -25.93
N GLY A 178 15.02 -10.21 -25.29
CA GLY A 178 14.07 -9.12 -25.51
C GLY A 178 14.66 -7.74 -25.20
N TYR A 179 15.54 -7.62 -24.20
CA TYR A 179 16.29 -6.38 -23.97
C TYR A 179 17.24 -6.06 -25.13
N LEU A 180 17.96 -7.06 -25.66
CA LEU A 180 18.89 -6.87 -26.76
C LEU A 180 18.20 -6.46 -28.07
N GLU A 181 16.96 -6.90 -28.29
CA GLU A 181 16.13 -6.48 -29.43
C GLU A 181 15.74 -5.00 -29.38
N CYS A 182 15.77 -4.39 -28.19
CA CYS A 182 15.53 -2.96 -28.02
C CYS A 182 16.76 -2.11 -28.33
N LEU A 183 17.96 -2.71 -28.40
CA LEU A 183 19.21 -1.98 -28.66
C LEU A 183 19.34 -1.58 -30.12
N HIS A 184 20.03 -0.47 -30.37
CA HIS A 184 20.50 -0.15 -31.70
C HIS A 184 21.47 -1.24 -32.19
N PRO A 185 21.35 -1.73 -33.45
CA PRO A 185 22.15 -2.87 -33.95
C PRO A 185 23.66 -2.74 -33.76
N ASP A 186 24.19 -1.52 -33.90
CA ASP A 186 25.60 -1.22 -33.71
C ASP A 186 26.08 -1.39 -32.25
N ASP A 187 25.19 -1.25 -31.28
CA ASP A 187 25.54 -1.25 -29.84
C ASP A 187 25.40 -2.66 -29.23
N VAL A 188 24.71 -3.59 -29.91
CA VAL A 188 24.41 -4.95 -29.40
C VAL A 188 25.67 -5.71 -28.98
N ALA A 189 26.70 -5.71 -29.81
CA ALA A 189 27.92 -6.47 -29.55
C ALA A 189 28.70 -5.92 -28.36
N GLU A 190 28.80 -4.60 -28.26
CA GLU A 190 29.51 -3.92 -27.17
C GLU A 190 28.79 -4.08 -25.82
N VAL A 191 27.46 -3.93 -25.80
CA VAL A 191 26.65 -4.11 -24.59
C VAL A 191 26.74 -5.55 -24.07
N LYS A 192 26.66 -6.55 -24.96
CA LYS A 192 26.83 -7.97 -24.57
C LYS A 192 28.16 -8.23 -23.89
N ASP A 193 29.24 -7.71 -24.47
CA ASP A 193 30.59 -7.91 -23.92
C ASP A 193 30.75 -7.21 -22.56
N LEU A 194 30.26 -5.98 -22.43
CA LEU A 194 30.25 -5.24 -21.16
C LEU A 194 29.49 -5.98 -20.06
N ILE A 195 28.31 -6.50 -20.36
CA ILE A 195 27.48 -7.24 -19.39
C ILE A 195 28.19 -8.53 -18.97
N GLN A 196 28.80 -9.24 -19.92
CA GLN A 196 29.59 -10.45 -19.63
C GLN A 196 30.79 -10.15 -18.72
N GLN A 197 31.55 -9.10 -19.00
CA GLN A 197 32.66 -8.65 -18.15
C GLN A 197 32.19 -8.23 -16.75
N GLY A 198 31.05 -7.54 -16.67
CA GLY A 198 30.41 -7.17 -15.41
C GLY A 198 30.07 -8.39 -14.56
N ARG A 199 29.44 -9.40 -15.19
CA ARG A 199 29.09 -10.68 -14.56
C ARG A 199 30.32 -11.42 -14.03
N GLU A 200 31.40 -11.50 -14.81
CA GLU A 200 32.64 -12.19 -14.43
C GLU A 200 33.41 -11.48 -13.31
N SER A 201 33.41 -10.14 -13.33
CA SER A 201 34.10 -9.35 -12.32
C SER A 201 33.34 -9.25 -11.00
N GLY A 202 32.02 -9.47 -11.02
CA GLY A 202 31.13 -9.32 -9.85
C GLY A 202 31.02 -7.88 -9.35
N ARG A 203 31.41 -6.89 -10.17
CA ARG A 203 31.45 -5.46 -9.80
C ARG A 203 30.34 -4.68 -10.46
N ALA A 204 29.91 -3.62 -9.79
CA ALA A 204 29.03 -2.63 -10.39
C ALA A 204 29.71 -1.92 -11.56
N PHE A 205 28.94 -1.62 -12.61
CA PHE A 205 29.41 -0.93 -13.80
C PHE A 205 28.32 0.00 -14.37
N THR A 206 28.75 0.95 -15.19
CA THR A 206 27.88 1.90 -15.88
C THR A 206 28.21 1.92 -17.35
N PHE A 207 27.21 2.09 -18.20
CA PHE A 207 27.39 2.13 -19.65
C PHE A 207 26.31 2.99 -20.29
N GLU A 208 26.60 3.55 -21.47
CA GLU A 208 25.63 4.23 -22.31
C GLU A 208 25.40 3.41 -23.57
N HIS A 209 24.15 3.37 -24.05
CA HIS A 209 23.82 2.76 -25.33
C HIS A 209 22.61 3.45 -25.94
N ARG A 210 22.37 3.16 -27.22
CA ARG A 210 21.19 3.61 -27.94
C ARG A 210 20.14 2.50 -27.98
N ILE A 211 18.88 2.91 -27.84
CA ILE A 211 17.73 2.04 -28.02
C ILE A 211 16.90 2.52 -29.20
N VAL A 212 16.17 1.60 -29.83
CA VAL A 212 15.21 1.88 -30.90
C VAL A 212 13.82 1.55 -30.36
N THR A 213 12.98 2.58 -30.28
CA THR A 213 11.58 2.42 -29.86
C THR A 213 10.72 1.82 -30.98
N PRO A 214 9.52 1.30 -30.69
CA PRO A 214 8.58 0.83 -31.72
C PRO A 214 8.21 1.88 -32.77
N ASP A 215 8.33 3.17 -32.45
CA ASP A 215 8.08 4.29 -33.37
C ASP A 215 9.33 4.70 -34.19
N ASP A 216 10.36 3.84 -34.24
CA ASP A 216 11.66 4.08 -34.89
C ASP A 216 12.46 5.29 -34.33
N GLU A 217 12.07 5.82 -33.16
CA GLU A 217 12.85 6.85 -32.46
C GLU A 217 14.09 6.22 -31.81
N VAL A 218 15.26 6.80 -32.07
CA VAL A 218 16.52 6.43 -31.39
C VAL A 218 16.70 7.27 -30.14
N ARG A 219 16.76 6.63 -28.97
CA ARG A 219 17.00 7.28 -27.67
C ARG A 219 18.33 6.85 -27.10
N ARG A 220 18.99 7.75 -26.35
CA ARG A 220 20.19 7.43 -25.58
C ARG A 220 19.83 7.12 -24.14
N VAL A 221 20.39 6.04 -23.62
CA VAL A 221 20.14 5.56 -22.27
C VAL A 221 21.46 5.39 -21.54
N HIS A 222 21.54 5.93 -20.34
CA HIS A 222 22.63 5.67 -19.39
C HIS A 222 22.17 4.63 -18.38
N CYS A 223 22.87 3.52 -18.30
CA CYS A 223 22.58 2.41 -17.41
C CYS A 223 23.62 2.28 -16.31
N ARG A 224 23.14 1.90 -15.13
CA ARG A 224 23.97 1.44 -14.01
C ARG A 224 23.50 0.05 -13.61
N ALA A 225 24.44 -0.87 -13.48
CA ALA A 225 24.21 -2.24 -13.08
C ALA A 225 25.01 -2.59 -11.83
N GLU A 226 24.40 -3.34 -10.93
CA GLU A 226 25.02 -3.93 -9.75
C GLU A 226 24.81 -5.45 -9.79
N ILE A 227 25.87 -6.20 -9.45
CA ILE A 227 25.82 -7.66 -9.40
C ILE A 227 25.49 -8.10 -7.97
N VAL A 228 24.45 -8.90 -7.83
CA VAL A 228 24.12 -9.58 -6.59
C VAL A 228 24.69 -10.98 -6.65
N THR A 229 25.54 -11.33 -5.69
CA THR A 229 26.18 -12.64 -5.59
C THR A 229 25.50 -13.53 -4.55
N GLY A 230 25.52 -14.83 -4.82
CA GLY A 230 25.01 -15.87 -3.93
C GLY A 230 26.00 -16.23 -2.81
N PRO A 231 25.64 -17.22 -1.97
CA PRO A 231 26.45 -17.64 -0.82
C PRO A 231 27.84 -18.15 -1.20
N GLU A 232 28.03 -18.66 -2.41
CA GLU A 232 29.31 -19.21 -2.89
C GLU A 232 30.09 -18.19 -3.76
N GLY A 233 29.61 -16.94 -3.82
CA GLY A 233 30.22 -15.86 -4.60
C GLY A 233 29.84 -15.87 -6.09
N GLU A 234 28.91 -16.74 -6.50
CA GLU A 234 28.42 -16.81 -7.87
C GLU A 234 27.43 -15.67 -8.17
N PRO A 235 27.44 -15.07 -9.36
CA PRO A 235 26.47 -14.04 -9.72
C PRO A 235 25.08 -14.68 -9.90
N VAL A 236 24.10 -14.23 -9.11
CA VAL A 236 22.72 -14.78 -9.12
C VAL A 236 21.72 -13.82 -9.74
N ARG A 237 21.95 -12.52 -9.61
CA ARG A 237 21.05 -11.49 -10.14
C ARG A 237 21.85 -10.25 -10.53
N MET A 238 21.35 -9.53 -11.51
CA MET A 238 21.80 -8.19 -11.85
C MET A 238 20.65 -7.22 -11.62
N VAL A 239 20.90 -6.11 -10.94
CA VAL A 239 19.89 -5.07 -10.70
C VAL A 239 20.44 -3.73 -11.13
N GLY A 240 19.58 -2.82 -11.55
CA GLY A 240 20.07 -1.56 -12.07
C GLY A 240 19.01 -0.52 -12.33
N THR A 241 19.51 0.60 -12.84
CA THR A 241 18.69 1.68 -13.36
C THR A 241 19.12 2.03 -14.77
N ALA A 242 18.19 2.62 -15.52
CA ALA A 242 18.38 3.11 -16.87
C ALA A 242 17.69 4.47 -16.96
N GLN A 243 18.44 5.47 -17.41
CA GLN A 243 17.99 6.85 -17.51
C GLN A 243 18.03 7.31 -18.96
N LYS A 244 16.94 7.89 -19.46
CA LYS A 244 16.98 8.63 -20.71
C LYS A 244 17.85 9.87 -20.54
N ILE A 245 18.86 10.03 -21.40
CA ILE A 245 19.77 11.19 -21.35
C ILE A 245 19.61 12.07 -22.60
N ASP A 246 19.29 13.35 -22.38
CA ASP A 246 19.04 14.33 -23.45
C ASP A 246 20.31 15.06 -23.91
N ARG A 247 21.51 14.49 -23.72
CA ARG A 247 22.75 15.24 -23.94
C ARG A 247 23.04 15.44 -25.44
N PRO A 248 23.12 16.68 -25.95
CA PRO A 248 23.75 16.92 -27.24
C PRO A 248 25.25 16.69 -27.07
N THR A 249 25.85 15.86 -27.93
CA THR A 249 27.30 15.72 -27.97
C THR A 249 27.90 17.08 -28.36
N MET A 250 28.76 17.64 -27.50
CA MET A 250 29.66 18.74 -27.86
C MET A 250 30.86 18.20 -28.63
#